data_AF-A0A3D4ZGE4-F1
#
_entry.id   AF-A0A3D4ZGE4-F1
#
_cell.length_a   1.000
_cell.length_b   1.000
_cell.length_c   1.000
_cell.angle_alpha   90.00
_cell.angle_beta   90.00
_cell.angle_gamma   90.00
#
_symmetry.space_group_name_H-M   'P 1'
#
loop_
_entity.id
_entity.type
_entity.pdbx_description
1 polymer ?
#
loop_
_entity_poly.entity_id
_entity_poly.type
_entity_poly.pdbx_seq_one_letter_code
_entity_poly.pdbx_strand_id
1 'polypeptide(L)'
;MAGNGRYTTLLLFEAFEKALMQFMREDEQVLSWPRAKASVAHSLASQLQRSLRSVLGLSEDNASPGFFSLPGDVKVDILIKGCDILVHDRKGKHLLGIVLGYDYLSRPQQEHLHQLKEQGFKLVLGVSFLMQKEYVLLYSPKHESLEYYHFNKQDGTTHHLMQRDVESETDDGQLSLGIKERKTRKKPAPTQDQ
;
A
#
# COMPACT_ATOMS: atom_id res chain seq x y z
N MET A 1 -0.51 -10.19 29.45
CA MET A 1 -1.58 -10.86 28.69
C MET A 1 -1.33 -10.62 27.21
N ALA A 2 -0.70 -11.56 26.51
CA ALA A 2 -0.44 -11.43 25.08
C ALA A 2 -1.76 -11.65 24.35
N GLY A 3 -2.39 -10.58 23.88
CA GLY A 3 -3.56 -10.69 23.01
C GLY A 3 -3.22 -11.57 21.81
N ASN A 4 -4.12 -12.47 21.43
CA ASN A 4 -4.05 -13.20 20.16
C ASN A 4 -3.92 -12.16 19.03
N GLY A 5 -2.68 -11.83 18.65
CA GLY A 5 -2.29 -10.71 17.80
C GLY A 5 -2.74 -10.90 16.37
N ARG A 6 -4.05 -10.81 16.13
CA ARG A 6 -4.61 -10.88 14.79
C ARG A 6 -4.37 -9.54 14.12
N TYR A 7 -3.45 -9.52 13.16
CA TYR A 7 -3.30 -8.42 12.24
C TYR A 7 -4.60 -8.22 11.44
N THR A 8 -5.28 -7.09 11.69
CA THR A 8 -6.36 -6.58 10.86
C THR A 8 -5.78 -5.80 9.68
N THR A 9 -6.56 -5.57 8.64
CA THR A 9 -6.12 -4.76 7.49
C THR A 9 -5.68 -3.36 7.92
N LEU A 10 -6.39 -2.75 8.88
CA LEU A 10 -6.05 -1.44 9.43
C LEU A 10 -4.69 -1.44 10.12
N LEU A 11 -4.42 -2.42 10.99
CA LEU A 11 -3.13 -2.50 11.70
C LEU A 11 -1.97 -2.78 10.75
N LEU A 12 -2.20 -3.55 9.68
CA LEU A 12 -1.19 -3.80 8.65
C LEU A 12 -0.87 -2.52 7.87
N PHE A 13 -1.89 -1.73 7.55
CA PHE A 13 -1.73 -0.47 6.85
C PHE A 13 -1.03 0.58 7.73
N GLU A 14 -1.44 0.72 8.99
CA GLU A 14 -0.79 1.63 9.95
C GLU A 14 0.68 1.24 10.19
N ALA A 15 0.96 -0.06 10.33
CA ALA A 15 2.34 -0.55 10.44
C ALA A 15 3.15 -0.24 9.19
N PHE A 16 2.54 -0.35 8.00
CA PHE A 16 3.18 0.02 6.75
C PHE A 16 3.45 1.53 6.65
N GLU A 17 2.51 2.40 7.02
CA GLU A 17 2.70 3.86 7.01
C GLU A 17 3.84 4.28 7.95
N LYS A 18 3.88 3.73 9.17
CA LYS A 18 4.98 3.97 10.12
C LYS A 18 6.32 3.51 9.55
N ALA A 19 6.35 2.33 8.93
CA ALA A 19 7.56 1.79 8.32
C ALA A 19 8.04 2.63 7.14
N LEU A 20 7.11 3.09 6.30
CA LEU A 20 7.40 3.95 5.15
C LEU A 20 7.92 5.31 5.62
N MET A 21 7.30 5.91 6.64
CA MET A 21 7.80 7.16 7.23
C MET A 21 9.23 7.00 7.76
N GLN A 22 9.51 5.92 8.48
CA GLN A 22 10.85 5.69 9.03
C GLN A 22 11.87 5.45 7.92
N PHE A 23 11.50 4.67 6.91
CA PHE A 23 12.33 4.45 5.73
C PHE A 23 12.66 5.76 5.01
N MET A 24 11.68 6.64 4.81
CA MET A 24 11.92 7.95 4.18
C MET A 24 12.81 8.87 5.02
N ARG A 25 12.91 8.66 6.33
CA ARG A 25 13.78 9.47 7.22
C ARG A 25 15.19 8.93 7.34
N GLU A 26 15.35 7.62 7.45
CA GLU A 26 16.64 6.97 7.73
C GLU A 26 17.34 6.45 6.48
N ASP A 27 16.56 5.92 5.52
CA ASP A 27 17.03 5.04 4.47
C ASP A 27 16.71 5.58 3.05
N GLU A 28 16.23 6.82 2.92
CA GLU A 28 15.85 7.40 1.60
C GLU A 28 17.00 7.36 0.59
N GLN A 29 18.25 7.49 1.05
CA GLN A 29 19.43 7.43 0.20
C GLN A 29 19.52 6.12 -0.62
N VAL A 30 18.99 5.01 -0.10
CA VAL A 30 18.99 3.70 -0.76
C VAL A 30 18.22 3.75 -2.09
N LEU A 31 17.24 4.66 -2.22
CA LEU A 31 16.48 4.87 -3.44
C LEU A 31 17.34 5.35 -4.62
N SER A 32 18.48 6.00 -4.35
CA SER A 32 19.40 6.51 -5.38
C SER A 32 20.38 5.44 -5.91
N TRP A 33 20.41 4.25 -5.30
CA TRP A 33 21.42 3.24 -5.61
C TRP A 33 21.09 2.45 -6.89
N PRO A 34 22.10 2.04 -7.68
CA PRO A 34 21.89 1.14 -8.81
C PRO A 34 21.42 -0.24 -8.31
N ARG A 35 20.36 -0.79 -8.92
CA ARG A 35 19.68 -2.03 -8.47
C ARG A 35 19.11 -1.95 -7.05
N ALA A 36 18.61 -0.78 -6.67
CA ALA A 36 18.05 -0.52 -5.34
C ALA A 36 16.91 -1.46 -4.91
N LYS A 37 16.24 -2.20 -5.82
CA LYS A 37 14.96 -2.89 -5.48
C LYS A 37 15.09 -3.84 -4.29
N ALA A 38 16.15 -4.64 -4.27
CA ALA A 38 16.42 -5.57 -3.16
C ALA A 38 16.79 -4.82 -1.87
N SER A 39 17.61 -3.77 -1.97
CA SER A 39 18.03 -2.96 -0.82
C SER A 39 16.86 -2.19 -0.21
N VAL A 40 16.02 -1.58 -1.03
CA VAL A 40 14.79 -0.88 -0.61
C VAL A 40 13.82 -1.88 0.00
N ALA A 41 13.61 -3.04 -0.62
CA ALA A 41 12.78 -4.09 -0.06
C ALA A 41 13.30 -4.54 1.30
N HIS A 42 14.62 -4.71 1.46
CA HIS A 42 15.24 -5.12 2.72
C HIS A 42 15.12 -4.05 3.81
N SER A 43 15.47 -2.79 3.51
CA SER A 43 15.35 -1.67 4.45
C SER A 43 13.90 -1.48 4.89
N LEU A 44 12.96 -1.44 3.94
CA LEU A 44 11.54 -1.28 4.25
C LEU A 44 10.98 -2.50 5.00
N ALA A 45 11.37 -3.74 4.66
CA ALA A 45 10.97 -4.93 5.40
C ALA A 45 11.48 -4.92 6.84
N SER A 46 12.70 -4.42 7.07
CA SER A 46 13.29 -4.29 8.39
C SER A 46 12.53 -3.28 9.25
N GLN A 47 12.18 -2.12 8.68
CA GLN A 47 11.34 -1.12 9.36
C GLN A 47 9.93 -1.65 9.59
N LEU A 48 9.35 -2.36 8.62
CA LEU A 48 8.03 -2.98 8.73
C LEU A 48 7.95 -4.00 9.85
N GLN A 49 8.98 -4.83 10.03
CA GLN A 49 9.05 -5.76 11.15
C GLN A 49 9.02 -5.03 12.50
N ARG A 50 9.70 -3.88 12.63
CA ARG A 50 9.64 -3.05 13.85
C ARG A 50 8.26 -2.41 14.04
N SER A 51 7.70 -1.82 12.99
CA SER A 51 6.39 -1.16 13.05
C SER A 51 5.25 -2.14 13.36
N LEU A 52 5.31 -3.38 12.85
CA LEU A 52 4.34 -4.44 13.17
C LEU A 52 4.35 -4.84 14.65
N ARG A 53 5.46 -4.64 15.37
CA ARG A 53 5.53 -4.85 16.83
C ARG A 53 4.93 -3.68 17.59
N SER A 54 5.31 -2.48 17.18
CA SER A 54 4.86 -1.22 17.79
C SER A 54 3.34 -1.11 17.75
N VAL A 55 2.73 -1.42 16.60
CA VAL A 55 1.26 -1.41 16.41
C VAL A 55 0.55 -2.49 17.24
N LEU A 56 1.24 -3.56 17.63
CA LEU A 56 0.70 -4.57 18.55
C LEU A 56 0.98 -4.27 20.02
N GLY A 57 1.59 -3.11 20.34
CA GLY A 57 1.93 -2.73 21.71
C GLY A 57 2.96 -3.64 22.37
N LEU A 58 3.81 -4.30 21.57
CA LEU A 58 4.90 -5.13 22.08
C LEU A 58 6.09 -4.25 22.47
N SER A 59 6.86 -4.70 23.47
CA SER A 59 8.06 -3.99 23.89
C SER A 59 9.04 -3.79 22.72
N GLU A 60 9.50 -2.55 22.59
CA GLU A 60 10.52 -2.07 21.66
C GLU A 60 11.93 -2.17 22.26
N ASP A 61 12.08 -2.82 23.43
CA ASP A 61 13.39 -2.96 24.07
C ASP A 61 14.29 -3.90 23.27
N ASN A 62 15.36 -3.34 22.70
CA ASN A 62 16.40 -4.08 21.97
C ASN A 62 17.05 -5.20 22.82
N ALA A 63 17.02 -5.07 24.15
CA ALA A 63 17.54 -6.05 25.10
C ALA A 63 16.59 -7.23 25.33
N SER A 64 15.36 -7.18 24.82
CA SER A 64 14.40 -8.26 24.97
C SER A 64 14.75 -9.42 24.01
N PRO A 65 14.79 -10.68 24.50
CA PRO A 65 15.11 -11.84 23.66
C PRO A 65 14.07 -12.07 22.54
N GLY A 66 12.89 -11.47 22.66
CA GLY A 66 11.84 -11.49 21.66
C GLY A 66 11.82 -10.27 20.74
N PHE A 67 12.86 -9.42 20.72
CA PHE A 67 12.88 -8.18 19.92
C PHE A 67 12.67 -8.43 18.42
N PHE A 68 13.23 -9.52 17.89
CA PHE A 68 13.06 -9.90 16.48
C PHE A 68 11.83 -10.78 16.22
N SER A 69 11.17 -11.33 17.24
CA SER A 69 10.06 -12.27 17.05
C SER A 69 8.71 -11.57 17.00
N LEU A 70 8.00 -11.65 15.87
CA LEU A 70 6.61 -11.21 15.78
C LEU A 70 5.66 -12.26 16.41
N PRO A 71 4.56 -11.83 17.04
CA PRO A 71 3.60 -12.74 17.64
C PRO A 71 2.80 -13.47 16.55
N GLY A 72 2.44 -14.73 16.83
CA GLY A 72 1.70 -15.57 15.90
C GLY A 72 2.54 -16.17 14.77
N ASP A 73 3.85 -16.36 14.99
CA ASP A 73 4.79 -16.93 14.02
C ASP A 73 4.79 -16.20 12.66
N VAL A 74 4.57 -14.89 12.69
CA VAL A 74 4.58 -14.06 11.49
C VAL A 74 6.01 -13.78 11.06
N LYS A 75 6.26 -13.91 9.76
CA LYS A 75 7.54 -13.63 9.11
C LYS A 75 7.37 -12.57 8.02
N VAL A 76 8.45 -11.83 7.81
CA VAL A 76 8.59 -10.87 6.71
C VAL A 76 9.71 -11.39 5.82
N ASP A 77 9.36 -11.78 4.60
CA ASP A 77 10.30 -12.22 3.58
C ASP A 77 10.37 -11.20 2.45
N ILE A 78 11.48 -11.18 1.71
CA ILE A 78 11.71 -10.27 0.58
C ILE A 78 11.88 -11.05 -0.72
N LEU A 79 11.40 -10.50 -1.83
CA LEU A 79 11.55 -11.04 -3.20
C LEU A 79 11.02 -12.48 -3.35
N ILE A 80 9.88 -12.80 -2.71
CA ILE A 80 9.25 -14.13 -2.74
C ILE A 80 7.85 -14.03 -3.35
N LYS A 81 7.45 -15.06 -4.12
CA LYS A 81 6.09 -15.21 -4.70
C LYS A 81 5.64 -14.04 -5.57
N GLY A 82 6.59 -13.37 -6.23
CA GLY A 82 6.30 -12.19 -7.06
C GLY A 82 5.98 -10.93 -6.25
N CYS A 83 6.12 -10.96 -4.93
CA CYS A 83 6.10 -9.78 -4.06
C CYS A 83 7.53 -9.35 -3.78
N ASP A 84 7.75 -8.03 -3.66
CA ASP A 84 9.04 -7.51 -3.20
C ASP A 84 9.16 -7.65 -1.68
N ILE A 85 8.05 -7.50 -0.95
CA ILE A 85 7.96 -7.80 0.48
C ILE A 85 6.70 -8.60 0.75
N LEU A 86 6.83 -9.67 1.53
CA LEU A 86 5.75 -10.58 1.89
C LEU A 86 5.71 -10.75 3.42
N VAL A 87 4.57 -10.41 4.02
CA VAL A 87 4.27 -10.74 5.41
C VAL A 87 3.32 -11.92 5.44
N HIS A 88 3.70 -12.99 6.11
CA HIS A 88 2.88 -14.20 6.21
C HIS A 88 3.01 -14.88 7.58
N ASP A 89 2.01 -15.67 7.93
CA ASP A 89 2.06 -16.59 9.08
C ASP A 89 2.80 -17.88 8.66
N ARG A 90 3.47 -18.56 9.60
CA ARG A 90 4.05 -19.91 9.42
C ARG A 90 3.04 -20.95 8.92
N LYS A 91 1.74 -20.74 9.15
CA LYS A 91 0.65 -21.55 8.56
C LYS A 91 0.45 -21.32 7.05
N GLY A 92 1.25 -20.44 6.42
CA GLY A 92 1.17 -20.12 5.00
C GLY A 92 0.12 -19.06 4.66
N LYS A 93 -0.52 -18.43 5.66
CA LYS A 93 -1.52 -17.39 5.42
C LYS A 93 -0.84 -16.07 5.05
N HIS A 94 -1.15 -15.57 3.86
CA HIS A 94 -0.63 -14.29 3.36
C HIS A 94 -1.35 -13.11 4.01
N LEU A 95 -0.60 -12.25 4.71
CA LEU A 95 -1.12 -11.10 5.43
C LEU A 95 -0.97 -9.82 4.61
N LEU A 96 0.26 -9.49 4.20
CA LEU A 96 0.58 -8.28 3.45
C LEU A 96 1.52 -8.62 2.29
N GLY A 97 1.17 -8.20 1.07
CA GLY A 97 2.05 -8.26 -0.09
C GLY A 97 2.37 -6.85 -0.56
N ILE A 98 3.64 -6.53 -0.76
CA ILE A 98 4.08 -5.23 -1.27
C ILE A 98 4.83 -5.42 -2.57
N VAL A 99 4.49 -4.61 -3.57
CA VAL A 99 5.20 -4.52 -4.85
C VAL A 99 5.76 -3.11 -4.99
N LEU A 100 7.07 -3.01 -5.21
CA LEU A 100 7.80 -1.76 -5.31
C LEU A 100 8.03 -1.37 -6.77
N GLY A 101 7.81 -0.10 -7.06
CA GLY A 101 8.12 0.57 -8.32
C GLY A 101 8.96 1.82 -8.08
N TYR A 102 9.89 2.11 -8.99
CA TYR A 102 10.64 3.37 -9.03
C TYR A 102 9.95 4.44 -9.88
N ASP A 103 8.99 4.00 -10.68
CA ASP A 103 8.09 4.83 -11.49
C ASP A 103 6.65 4.43 -11.18
N TYR A 104 5.70 5.02 -11.89
CA TYR A 104 4.31 4.56 -11.89
C TYR A 104 4.24 3.07 -12.24
N LEU A 105 3.39 2.32 -11.54
CA LEU A 105 3.22 0.89 -11.82
C LEU A 105 2.62 0.72 -13.21
N SER A 106 3.24 -0.13 -14.02
CA SER A 106 2.74 -0.48 -15.35
C SER A 106 1.42 -1.27 -15.27
N ARG A 107 0.64 -1.32 -16.35
CA ARG A 107 -0.61 -2.13 -16.39
C ARG A 107 -0.39 -3.59 -15.93
N PRO A 108 0.66 -4.30 -16.39
CA PRO A 108 0.96 -5.65 -15.90
C PRO A 108 1.25 -5.71 -14.40
N GLN A 109 1.89 -4.68 -13.83
CA GLN A 109 2.13 -4.63 -12.39
C GLN A 109 0.85 -4.37 -11.61
N GLN A 110 -0.06 -3.54 -12.14
CA GLN A 110 -1.37 -3.29 -11.53
C GLN A 110 -2.24 -4.55 -11.57
N GLU A 111 -2.28 -5.27 -12.69
CA GLU A 111 -2.94 -6.57 -12.81
C GLU A 111 -2.35 -7.60 -11.83
N HIS A 112 -1.03 -7.62 -11.67
CA HIS A 112 -0.36 -8.47 -10.69
C HIS A 112 -0.82 -8.18 -9.25
N LEU A 113 -1.09 -6.91 -8.89
CA LEU A 113 -1.68 -6.58 -7.57
C LEU A 113 -3.06 -7.22 -7.39
N HIS A 114 -3.90 -7.24 -8.42
CA HIS A 114 -5.21 -7.91 -8.38
C HIS A 114 -5.05 -9.43 -8.24
N GLN A 115 -4.13 -10.04 -8.98
CA GLN A 115 -3.83 -11.48 -8.85
C GLN A 115 -3.37 -11.84 -7.43
N LEU A 116 -2.50 -11.02 -6.82
CA LEU A 116 -2.10 -11.20 -5.43
C LEU A 116 -3.30 -11.06 -4.48
N LYS A 117 -4.25 -10.17 -4.77
CA LYS A 117 -5.45 -10.03 -3.96
C LYS A 117 -6.35 -11.27 -4.04
N GLU A 118 -6.53 -11.82 -5.23
CA GLU A 118 -7.29 -13.06 -5.49
C GLU A 118 -6.66 -14.29 -4.84
N GLN A 119 -5.32 -14.32 -4.71
CA GLN A 119 -4.59 -15.36 -3.97
C GLN A 119 -4.88 -15.37 -2.45
N GLY A 120 -5.73 -14.47 -1.95
CA GLY A 120 -6.22 -14.47 -0.57
C GLY A 120 -5.39 -13.63 0.40
N PHE A 121 -4.58 -12.71 -0.12
CA PHE A 121 -3.85 -11.75 0.71
C PHE A 121 -4.82 -10.80 1.42
N LYS A 122 -4.64 -10.62 2.74
CA LYS A 122 -5.49 -9.69 3.50
C LYS A 122 -5.31 -8.25 3.00
N LEU A 123 -4.07 -7.83 2.80
CA LEU A 123 -3.71 -6.52 2.28
C LEU A 123 -2.66 -6.69 1.17
N VAL A 124 -2.81 -5.92 0.10
CA VAL A 124 -1.83 -5.85 -0.99
C VAL A 124 -1.60 -4.37 -1.26
N LEU A 125 -0.35 -3.97 -1.43
CA LEU A 125 0.03 -2.59 -1.70
C LEU A 125 1.05 -2.53 -2.83
N GLY A 126 0.76 -1.74 -3.85
CA GLY A 126 1.75 -1.22 -4.77
C GLY A 126 2.35 0.05 -4.19
N VAL A 127 3.66 0.25 -4.30
CA VAL A 127 4.37 1.43 -3.79
C VAL A 127 5.28 1.96 -4.88
N SER A 128 4.98 3.16 -5.39
CA SER A 128 5.79 3.85 -6.39
C SER A 128 6.57 5.00 -5.74
N PHE A 129 7.89 4.86 -5.69
CA PHE A 129 8.81 5.89 -5.21
C PHE A 129 9.18 6.87 -6.32
N LEU A 130 8.37 7.92 -6.47
CA LEU A 130 8.63 8.98 -7.44
C LEU A 130 9.66 9.96 -6.85
N MET A 131 10.95 9.81 -7.21
CA MET A 131 12.05 10.60 -6.61
C MET A 131 11.86 12.11 -6.72
N GLN A 132 11.28 12.56 -7.83
CA GLN A 132 11.08 13.98 -8.13
C GLN A 132 9.82 14.58 -7.48
N LYS A 133 9.01 13.76 -6.80
CA LYS A 133 7.76 14.19 -6.16
C LYS A 133 7.91 14.20 -4.64
N GLU A 134 7.15 15.07 -3.99
CA GLU A 134 7.09 15.17 -2.51
C GLU A 134 6.22 14.08 -1.87
N TYR A 135 5.66 13.18 -2.68
CA TYR A 135 4.81 12.08 -2.23
C TYR A 135 5.30 10.72 -2.78
N VAL A 136 4.91 9.66 -2.09
CA VAL A 136 4.97 8.27 -2.54
C VAL A 136 3.57 7.86 -2.94
N LEU A 137 3.42 7.24 -4.12
CA LEU A 137 2.11 6.80 -4.62
C LEU A 137 1.86 5.36 -4.20
N LEU A 138 0.75 5.13 -3.51
CA LEU A 138 0.31 3.82 -3.07
C LEU A 138 -0.87 3.34 -3.91
N TYR A 139 -0.89 2.04 -4.23
CA TYR A 139 -1.94 1.39 -5.00
C TYR A 139 -2.51 0.26 -4.14
N SER A 140 -3.82 0.26 -3.91
CA SER A 140 -4.50 -0.79 -3.15
C SER A 140 -5.55 -1.46 -4.04
N PRO A 141 -5.36 -2.73 -4.44
CA PRO A 141 -6.33 -3.45 -5.24
C PRO A 141 -7.56 -3.80 -4.40
N LYS A 142 -8.72 -3.38 -4.88
CA LYS A 142 -10.04 -3.89 -4.50
C LYS A 142 -10.53 -4.90 -5.55
N HIS A 143 -11.72 -5.45 -5.34
CA HIS A 143 -12.24 -6.56 -6.15
C HIS A 143 -12.26 -6.24 -7.65
N GLU A 144 -12.65 -5.03 -8.04
CA GLU A 144 -12.76 -4.60 -9.46
C GLU A 144 -12.20 -3.20 -9.70
N SER A 145 -11.50 -2.65 -8.71
CA SER A 145 -10.99 -1.27 -8.77
C SER A 145 -9.64 -1.16 -8.10
N LEU A 146 -8.84 -0.19 -8.53
CA LEU A 146 -7.58 0.17 -7.90
C LEU A 146 -7.73 1.51 -7.18
N GLU A 147 -7.47 1.51 -5.88
CA GLU A 147 -7.42 2.75 -5.09
C GLU A 147 -6.02 3.32 -5.07
N TYR A 148 -5.93 4.64 -5.19
CA TYR A 148 -4.68 5.39 -5.20
C TYR A 148 -4.61 6.26 -3.95
N TYR A 149 -3.47 6.24 -3.28
CA TYR A 149 -3.21 7.11 -2.15
C TYR A 149 -1.89 7.86 -2.32
N HIS A 150 -1.87 9.11 -1.87
CA HIS A 150 -0.65 9.88 -1.72
C HIS A 150 -0.17 9.80 -0.29
N PHE A 151 1.01 9.21 -0.10
CA PHE A 151 1.74 9.29 1.15
C PHE A 151 2.69 10.49 1.06
N ASN A 152 2.45 11.52 1.88
CA ASN A 152 3.29 12.70 1.92
C ASN A 152 4.59 12.39 2.68
N LYS A 153 5.74 12.64 2.04
CA LYS A 153 7.06 12.32 2.61
C LYS A 153 7.41 13.17 3.84
N GLN A 154 6.83 14.37 3.97
CA GLN A 154 7.18 15.32 5.04
C GLN A 154 6.48 15.01 6.36
N ASP A 155 5.17 14.83 6.32
CA ASP A 155 4.33 14.61 7.50
C ASP A 155 3.92 13.14 7.69
N GLY A 156 4.19 12.29 6.70
CA GLY A 156 3.82 10.87 6.66
C GLY A 156 2.32 10.61 6.71
N THR A 157 1.52 11.60 6.31
CA THR A 157 0.07 11.44 6.16
C THR A 157 -0.27 10.78 4.84
N THR A 158 -1.28 9.92 4.85
CA THR A 158 -1.81 9.29 3.64
C THR A 158 -3.16 9.88 3.28
N HIS A 159 -3.28 10.39 2.07
CA HIS A 159 -4.52 10.91 1.52
C HIS A 159 -5.03 10.04 0.39
N HIS A 160 -6.29 9.63 0.46
CA HIS A 160 -6.96 8.97 -0.65
C HIS A 160 -7.07 9.94 -1.83
N LEU A 161 -6.53 9.54 -2.98
CA LEU A 161 -6.53 10.35 -4.18
C LEU A 161 -7.74 10.03 -5.06
N MET A 162 -7.88 8.78 -5.47
CA MET A 162 -8.83 8.37 -6.50
C MET A 162 -9.06 6.85 -6.47
N GLN A 163 -10.17 6.39 -7.04
CA GLN A 163 -10.47 4.99 -7.28
C GLN A 163 -10.73 4.82 -8.78
N ARG A 164 -10.08 3.84 -9.43
CA ARG A 164 -10.26 3.54 -10.86
C ARG A 164 -10.83 2.13 -11.03
N ASP A 165 -11.91 1.99 -11.78
CA ASP A 165 -12.47 0.68 -12.13
C ASP A 165 -11.67 0.03 -13.27
N VAL A 166 -11.42 -1.27 -13.16
CA VAL A 166 -10.52 -2.04 -14.04
C VAL A 166 -11.10 -2.22 -15.46
N GLU A 167 -12.42 -2.07 -15.65
CA GLU A 167 -13.11 -2.28 -16.95
C GLU A 167 -13.13 -1.06 -17.89
N SER A 168 -12.45 0.04 -17.56
CA SER A 168 -12.45 1.23 -18.44
C SER A 168 -11.40 1.09 -19.57
N GLU A 169 -11.79 0.39 -20.64
CA GLU A 169 -11.13 0.32 -21.96
C GLU A 169 -11.13 1.65 -22.75
N THR A 170 -11.43 2.79 -22.11
CA THR A 170 -11.28 4.11 -22.76
C THR A 170 -9.97 4.75 -22.35
N ASP A 171 -9.04 4.79 -23.31
CA ASP A 171 -7.75 5.48 -23.30
C ASP A 171 -7.90 7.01 -23.37
N ASP A 172 -8.89 7.55 -22.65
CA ASP A 172 -9.07 8.99 -22.46
C ASP A 172 -8.96 9.28 -20.98
N GLY A 173 -7.87 9.96 -20.60
CA GLY A 173 -7.49 10.31 -19.24
C GLY A 173 -8.44 11.31 -18.57
N GLN A 174 -9.70 10.94 -18.42
CA GLN A 174 -10.68 11.77 -17.73
C GLN A 174 -10.72 11.41 -16.24
N LEU A 175 -10.11 12.32 -15.48
CA LEU A 175 -9.98 12.34 -14.03
C LEU A 175 -11.35 12.52 -13.37
N SER A 176 -11.93 11.46 -12.81
CA SER A 176 -13.10 11.57 -11.93
C SER A 176 -12.65 11.97 -10.53
N LEU A 177 -12.38 13.27 -10.35
CA LEU A 177 -12.41 13.87 -9.01
C LEU A 177 -13.78 13.56 -8.41
N GLY A 178 -13.83 13.08 -7.16
CA GLY A 178 -15.05 12.74 -6.42
C GLY A 178 -15.98 13.91 -6.12
N ILE A 179 -16.15 14.84 -7.06
CA ILE A 179 -17.15 15.87 -7.08
C ILE A 179 -18.48 15.16 -7.34
N LYS A 180 -19.29 15.00 -6.28
CA LYS A 180 -20.67 14.54 -6.42
C LYS A 180 -21.35 15.38 -7.50
N GLU A 181 -21.70 14.75 -8.62
CA GLU A 181 -22.45 15.40 -9.69
C GLU A 181 -23.73 15.99 -9.10
N ARG A 182 -23.79 17.31 -9.12
CA ARG A 182 -24.97 18.06 -8.68
C ARG A 182 -26.03 17.86 -9.74
N LYS A 183 -26.99 16.98 -9.49
CA LYS A 183 -28.18 16.71 -10.35
C LYS A 183 -28.68 18.00 -11.00
N THR A 184 -28.40 18.16 -12.28
CA THR A 184 -28.95 19.23 -13.12
C THR A 184 -30.45 19.00 -13.24
N ARG A 185 -31.23 19.92 -12.65
CA ARG A 185 -32.69 19.98 -12.85
C ARG A 185 -32.97 20.16 -14.34
N LYS A 186 -33.71 19.23 -14.94
CA LYS A 186 -34.29 19.36 -16.28
C LYS A 186 -35.11 20.65 -16.35
N LYS A 187 -34.79 21.56 -17.28
CA LYS A 187 -35.69 22.65 -17.68
C LYS A 187 -36.88 22.04 -18.44
N PRO A 188 -38.13 22.46 -18.19
CA PRO A 188 -39.25 22.05 -19.03
C PRO A 188 -39.14 22.67 -20.43
N ALA A 189 -39.58 21.90 -21.42
CA ALA A 189 -39.58 22.25 -22.84
C ALA A 189 -40.49 23.46 -23.15
N PRO A 190 -40.20 24.24 -24.21
CA PRO A 190 -41.06 25.33 -24.63
C PRO A 190 -42.34 24.77 -25.26
N THR A 191 -43.48 25.17 -24.72
CA THR A 191 -44.79 24.98 -25.34
C THR A 191 -44.81 25.78 -26.64
N GLN A 192 -44.85 25.09 -27.78
CA GLN A 192 -45.40 25.65 -29.01
C GLN A 192 -46.91 25.52 -28.89
N ASP A 193 -47.62 26.64 -28.93
CA ASP A 193 -49.03 26.65 -29.33
C ASP A 193 -49.26 27.80 -30.32
N GLN A 194 -50.07 27.44 -31.31
CA GLN A 194 -50.48 28.20 -32.50
C GLN A 194 -51.41 29.36 -32.17
#